data_AF-A0A6P7JQK2-F1
#
_entry.id   AF-A0A6P7JQK2-F1
#
_cell.length_a   1.000
_cell.length_b   1.000
_cell.length_c   1.000
_cell.angle_alpha   90.00
_cell.angle_beta   90.00
_cell.angle_gamma   90.00
#
_symmetry.space_group_name_H-M   'P 1'
#
loop_
_entity.id
_entity.type
_entity.pdbx_description
1 polymer ?
#
loop_
_entity_poly.entity_id
_entity_poly.type
_entity_poly.pdbx_seq_one_letter_code
_entity_poly.pdbx_strand_id
1 'polypeptide(L)'
;MKVFDRNKKLFFKFVKETRSDQSNTATRSRDTFPCVNKDDEDHLTLLKYIFQETETITAASMVVLKGIPSVLSPELLYTLAKMGHGDELVLADANFPASSICACGPKEIRADGLSIPQLLEAILKLLPLDTYVSCPAAVMDLVDSDKQRGLAVPVWDAYKHLLYQAGSQSHLETVERFAFYERAKKAYAIVATGETALYGNLILKKGVIPAEQLQ
;
A
#
# COMPACT_ATOMS: atom_id res chain seq x y z
N MET A 1 25.28 5.48 15.08
CA MET A 1 26.38 5.24 14.12
C MET A 1 27.35 4.12 14.53
N LYS A 2 26.91 3.06 15.24
CA LYS A 2 27.77 1.90 15.62
C LYS A 2 27.20 0.51 15.23
N VAL A 3 25.94 0.45 14.80
CA VAL A 3 25.28 -0.81 14.38
C VAL A 3 25.56 -1.12 12.90
N PHE A 4 25.63 -0.10 12.04
CA PHE A 4 25.90 -0.24 10.61
C PHE A 4 27.29 -0.84 10.30
N ASP A 5 28.27 -0.60 11.17
CA ASP A 5 29.65 -1.07 11.00
C ASP A 5 29.83 -2.54 11.41
N ARG A 6 28.97 -3.06 12.31
CA ARG A 6 28.97 -4.50 12.66
C ARG A 6 28.51 -5.38 11.50
N ASN A 7 27.50 -4.93 10.75
CA ASN A 7 26.94 -5.72 9.64
C ASN A 7 27.90 -5.77 8.44
N LYS A 8 28.65 -4.69 8.16
CA LYS A 8 29.74 -4.73 7.16
C LYS A 8 30.86 -5.70 7.54
N LYS A 9 31.25 -5.75 8.83
CA LYS A 9 32.25 -6.70 9.30
C LYS A 9 31.79 -8.15 9.22
N LEU A 10 30.52 -8.43 9.51
CA LEU A 10 29.95 -9.77 9.37
C LEU A 10 29.93 -10.23 7.91
N PHE A 11 29.57 -9.32 6.99
CA PHE A 11 29.55 -9.57 5.55
C PHE A 11 30.96 -9.90 5.00
N PHE A 12 31.97 -9.12 5.35
CA PHE A 12 33.36 -9.41 4.94
C PHE A 12 33.92 -10.70 5.55
N LYS A 13 33.44 -11.10 6.74
CA LYS A 13 33.83 -12.37 7.37
C LYS A 13 33.23 -13.57 6.60
N PHE A 14 31.94 -13.51 6.26
CA PHE A 14 31.25 -14.55 5.50
C PHE A 14 31.83 -14.74 4.09
N VAL A 15 32.19 -13.65 3.41
CA VAL A 15 32.83 -13.68 2.07
C VAL A 15 34.27 -14.23 2.14
N LYS A 16 34.96 -14.12 3.28
CA LYS A 16 36.30 -14.70 3.46
C LYS A 16 36.26 -16.19 3.79
N GLU A 17 35.33 -16.61 4.65
CA GLU A 17 35.16 -18.03 5.02
C GLU A 17 34.75 -18.89 3.82
N THR A 18 33.95 -18.34 2.89
CA THR A 18 33.57 -19.04 1.65
C THR A 18 34.72 -19.20 0.63
N ARG A 19 35.85 -18.48 0.78
CA ARG A 19 37.03 -18.61 -0.09
C ARG A 19 38.10 -19.56 0.47
N SER A 20 38.08 -19.92 1.75
CA SER A 20 39.10 -20.80 2.34
C SER A 20 38.79 -22.30 2.24
N ASP A 21 37.53 -22.68 2.01
CA ASP A 21 37.10 -24.08 2.07
C ASP A 21 37.23 -24.88 0.75
N GLN A 22 37.88 -24.34 -0.28
CA GLN A 22 38.13 -25.07 -1.54
C GLN A 22 39.43 -25.89 -1.58
N SER A 23 39.95 -26.33 -0.43
CA SER A 23 41.03 -27.32 -0.42
C SER A 23 40.84 -28.34 0.70
N ASN A 24 40.84 -29.61 0.30
CA ASN A 24 40.87 -30.86 1.06
C ASN A 24 39.56 -31.67 1.30
N THR A 25 39.54 -32.80 0.57
CA THR A 25 39.21 -34.18 1.00
C THR A 25 37.76 -34.65 1.10
N ALA A 26 37.38 -35.39 0.04
CA ALA A 26 36.58 -36.63 -0.06
C ALA A 26 35.89 -37.22 1.20
N THR A 27 34.57 -37.47 1.13
CA THR A 27 33.95 -38.81 0.93
C THR A 27 32.42 -38.80 1.09
N ARG A 28 31.75 -39.52 0.18
CA ARG A 28 30.48 -40.28 0.32
C ARG A 28 29.10 -39.62 0.00
N SER A 29 28.35 -40.45 -0.74
CA SER A 29 26.93 -40.48 -1.13
C SER A 29 26.37 -39.37 -2.02
N ARG A 30 26.04 -39.82 -3.25
CA ARG A 30 25.26 -39.14 -4.28
C ARG A 30 23.80 -39.02 -3.80
N ASP A 31 23.32 -37.79 -3.70
CA ASP A 31 21.97 -37.40 -4.12
C ASP A 31 22.11 -36.06 -4.83
N THR A 32 21.71 -36.05 -6.09
CA THR A 32 22.00 -35.03 -7.10
C THR A 32 21.11 -33.80 -6.94
N PHE A 33 21.69 -32.67 -6.51
CA PHE A 33 21.21 -31.35 -6.93
C PHE A 33 21.88 -31.00 -8.26
N PRO A 34 21.16 -30.46 -9.26
CA PRO A 34 21.78 -30.08 -10.52
C PRO A 34 22.81 -28.96 -10.28
N CYS A 35 24.07 -29.24 -10.60
CA CYS A 35 25.11 -28.23 -10.74
C CYS A 35 24.69 -27.25 -11.84
N VAL A 36 24.32 -26.03 -11.45
CA VAL A 36 24.24 -24.90 -12.37
C VAL A 36 25.59 -24.20 -12.30
N ASN A 37 26.31 -24.20 -13.43
CA ASN A 37 27.56 -23.48 -13.61
C ASN A 37 27.32 -21.98 -13.46
N LYS A 38 28.23 -21.31 -12.77
CA LYS A 38 27.95 -20.14 -11.96
C LYS A 38 28.98 -19.06 -12.23
N ASP A 39 28.85 -18.36 -13.35
CA ASP A 39 29.73 -17.24 -13.68
C ASP A 39 28.90 -16.01 -14.11
N ASP A 40 29.11 -14.92 -13.38
CA ASP A 40 28.68 -13.51 -13.55
C ASP A 40 27.19 -13.12 -13.53
N GLU A 41 26.22 -13.94 -13.97
CA GLU A 41 24.78 -13.55 -13.90
C GLU A 41 24.21 -13.56 -12.46
N ASP A 42 24.81 -14.33 -11.57
CA ASP A 42 24.35 -14.50 -10.18
C ASP A 42 24.58 -13.25 -9.31
N HIS A 43 25.63 -12.49 -9.58
CA HIS A 43 25.91 -11.27 -8.81
C HIS A 43 24.93 -10.15 -9.14
N LEU A 44 24.53 -10.00 -10.40
CA LEU A 44 23.52 -9.03 -10.81
C LEU A 44 22.13 -9.43 -10.31
N THR A 45 21.83 -10.73 -10.24
CA THR A 45 20.58 -11.24 -9.70
C THR A 45 20.50 -11.04 -8.18
N LEU A 46 21.58 -11.35 -7.45
CA LEU A 46 21.71 -11.04 -6.02
C LEU A 46 21.66 -9.55 -5.73
N LEU A 47 22.30 -8.71 -6.54
CA LEU A 47 22.24 -7.26 -6.38
C LEU A 47 20.83 -6.74 -6.66
N LYS A 48 20.12 -7.23 -7.68
CA LYS A 48 18.71 -6.91 -7.92
C LYS A 48 17.82 -7.33 -6.75
N TYR A 49 18.06 -8.51 -6.18
CA TYR A 49 17.33 -9.03 -5.02
C TYR A 49 17.56 -8.15 -3.78
N ILE A 50 18.83 -7.78 -3.51
CA ILE A 50 19.20 -6.88 -2.42
C ILE A 50 18.64 -5.47 -2.66
N PHE A 51 18.63 -4.96 -3.91
CA PHE A 51 18.03 -3.66 -4.23
C PHE A 51 16.51 -3.67 -4.06
N GLN A 52 15.81 -4.75 -4.43
CA GLN A 52 14.38 -4.93 -4.13
C GLN A 52 14.10 -4.96 -2.62
N GLU A 53 14.97 -5.59 -1.82
CA GLU A 53 14.87 -5.55 -0.36
C GLU A 53 15.16 -4.15 0.23
N THR A 54 15.93 -3.29 -0.46
CA THR A 54 16.13 -1.91 0.00
C THR A 54 14.97 -0.97 -0.32
N GLU A 55 14.21 -1.20 -1.41
CA GLU A 55 12.99 -0.42 -1.70
C GLU A 55 11.87 -0.69 -0.68
N THR A 56 11.79 -1.91 -0.16
CA THR A 56 10.83 -2.27 0.89
C THR A 56 11.15 -1.62 2.24
N ILE A 57 12.42 -1.32 2.54
CA ILE A 57 12.81 -0.61 3.77
C ILE A 57 12.44 0.89 3.71
N THR A 58 12.30 1.47 2.51
CA THR A 58 11.84 2.87 2.35
C THR A 58 10.33 3.09 2.52
N ALA A 59 9.52 2.02 2.51
CA ALA A 59 8.05 2.13 2.61
C ALA A 59 7.56 2.68 3.97
N ALA A 60 8.36 2.53 5.03
CA ALA A 60 7.99 2.90 6.40
C ALA A 60 8.43 4.31 6.85
N SER A 61 9.09 5.09 5.97
CA SER A 61 9.51 6.45 6.34
C SER A 61 8.34 7.41 6.25
N MET A 62 7.85 7.93 7.38
CA MET A 62 6.97 9.11 7.39
C MET A 62 7.66 10.30 6.70
N VAL A 63 6.89 11.19 6.06
CA VAL A 63 7.41 12.44 5.49
C VAL A 63 7.48 13.55 6.53
N VAL A 64 8.47 14.42 6.42
CA VAL A 64 8.57 15.65 7.24
C VAL A 64 8.70 16.84 6.29
N LEU A 65 7.56 17.37 5.85
CA LEU A 65 7.45 18.51 4.95
C LEU A 65 6.42 19.50 5.50
N LYS A 66 6.64 20.80 5.28
CA LYS A 66 5.71 21.85 5.73
C LYS A 66 4.38 21.71 4.99
N GLY A 67 3.27 21.69 5.74
CA GLY A 67 1.91 21.59 5.17
C GLY A 67 1.48 20.19 4.72
N ILE A 68 2.36 19.19 4.80
CA ILE A 68 2.04 17.80 4.43
C ILE A 68 1.88 16.96 5.70
N PRO A 69 0.76 16.22 5.86
CA PRO A 69 0.59 15.32 6.99
C PRO A 69 1.69 14.25 7.04
N SER A 70 2.36 14.11 8.19
CA SER A 70 3.50 13.21 8.34
C SER A 70 3.15 11.72 8.23
N VAL A 71 1.88 11.36 8.42
CA VAL A 71 1.38 9.99 8.29
C VAL A 71 1.40 9.48 6.84
N LEU A 72 1.51 10.37 5.84
CA LEU A 72 1.61 9.98 4.44
C LEU A 72 3.04 9.49 4.16
N SER A 73 3.16 8.29 3.59
CA SER A 73 4.44 7.80 3.09
C SER A 73 4.85 8.57 1.81
N PRO A 74 6.15 8.65 1.48
CA PRO A 74 6.63 9.22 0.22
C PRO A 74 5.95 8.58 -1.00
N GLU A 75 5.73 7.28 -0.94
CA GLU A 75 5.08 6.52 -2.00
C GLU A 75 3.59 6.88 -2.17
N LEU A 76 2.86 7.04 -1.06
CA LEU A 76 1.47 7.47 -1.11
C LEU A 76 1.38 8.92 -1.63
N LEU A 77 2.25 9.81 -1.18
CA LEU A 77 2.29 11.19 -1.66
C LEU A 77 2.57 11.25 -3.17
N TYR A 78 3.54 10.47 -3.66
CA TYR A 78 3.82 10.34 -5.10
C TYR A 78 2.60 9.84 -5.87
N THR A 79 1.90 8.84 -5.33
CA THR A 79 0.68 8.28 -5.93
C THR A 79 -0.41 9.33 -6.04
N LEU A 80 -0.73 10.05 -4.95
CA LEU A 80 -1.73 11.12 -4.94
C LEU A 80 -1.39 12.24 -5.96
N ALA A 81 -0.12 12.59 -6.08
CA ALA A 81 0.36 13.60 -7.03
C ALA A 81 0.19 13.16 -8.49
N LYS A 82 0.41 11.87 -8.78
CA LYS A 82 0.36 11.33 -10.15
C LYS A 82 -1.05 10.96 -10.64
N MET A 83 -2.00 10.77 -9.72
CA MET A 83 -3.41 10.56 -10.05
C MET A 83 -3.97 11.77 -10.84
N GLY A 84 -4.75 11.51 -11.87
CA GLY A 84 -5.53 12.51 -12.61
C GLY A 84 -6.96 12.66 -12.07
N HIS A 85 -7.71 13.60 -12.65
CA HIS A 85 -9.15 13.70 -12.37
C HIS A 85 -9.87 12.41 -12.80
N GLY A 86 -10.72 11.88 -11.93
CA GLY A 86 -11.49 10.66 -12.15
C GLY A 86 -10.78 9.39 -11.71
N ASP A 87 -9.47 9.44 -11.44
CA ASP A 87 -8.76 8.30 -10.85
C ASP A 87 -9.29 8.00 -9.44
N GLU A 88 -9.29 6.72 -9.10
CA GLU A 88 -9.79 6.23 -7.82
C GLU A 88 -8.67 5.65 -6.95
N LEU A 89 -8.76 5.89 -5.65
CA LEU A 89 -7.89 5.34 -4.62
C LEU A 89 -8.72 4.49 -3.68
N VAL A 90 -8.29 3.25 -3.43
CA VAL A 90 -8.91 2.38 -2.42
C VAL A 90 -8.12 2.44 -1.13
N LEU A 91 -8.78 2.75 -0.02
CA LEU A 91 -8.27 2.51 1.33
C LEU A 91 -8.87 1.18 1.80
N ALA A 92 -8.01 0.18 1.89
CA ALA A 92 -8.40 -1.20 2.14
C ALA A 92 -8.23 -1.54 3.63
N ASP A 93 -9.25 -2.15 4.23
CA ASP A 93 -9.18 -2.70 5.58
C ASP A 93 -8.31 -3.97 5.63
N ALA A 94 -7.97 -4.42 6.83
CA ALA A 94 -7.06 -5.54 7.04
C ALA A 94 -7.57 -6.89 6.49
N ASN A 95 -8.87 -7.01 6.20
CA ASN A 95 -9.48 -8.22 5.66
C ASN A 95 -9.66 -8.17 4.13
N PHE A 96 -9.44 -7.00 3.53
CA PHE A 96 -9.59 -6.83 2.08
C PHE A 96 -8.47 -7.59 1.34
N PRO A 97 -8.77 -8.26 0.22
CA PRO A 97 -7.79 -9.03 -0.54
C PRO A 97 -6.88 -8.13 -1.40
N ALA A 98 -6.21 -7.15 -0.78
CA ALA A 98 -5.46 -6.10 -1.48
C ALA A 98 -4.43 -6.68 -2.46
N SER A 99 -3.59 -7.62 -2.01
CA SER A 99 -2.53 -8.20 -2.86
C SER A 99 -3.08 -8.90 -4.12
N SER A 100 -4.17 -9.67 -3.99
CA SER A 100 -4.78 -10.34 -5.14
C SER A 100 -5.48 -9.37 -6.11
N ILE A 101 -6.08 -8.31 -5.59
CA ILE A 101 -6.70 -7.27 -6.44
C ILE A 101 -5.63 -6.44 -7.15
N CYS A 102 -4.53 -6.10 -6.47
CA CYS A 102 -3.39 -5.38 -7.06
C CYS A 102 -2.69 -6.17 -8.17
N ALA A 103 -2.68 -7.50 -8.09
CA ALA A 103 -2.19 -8.34 -9.18
C ALA A 103 -2.98 -8.16 -10.50
N CYS A 104 -4.16 -7.53 -10.46
CA CYS A 104 -4.98 -7.24 -11.64
C CYS A 104 -4.75 -5.84 -12.25
N GLY A 105 -3.94 -4.97 -11.63
CA GLY A 105 -3.71 -3.63 -12.18
C GLY A 105 -3.28 -2.54 -11.19
N PRO A 106 -4.01 -2.28 -10.10
CA PRO A 106 -3.74 -1.12 -9.26
C PRO A 106 -2.43 -1.29 -8.50
N LYS A 107 -1.78 -0.16 -8.22
CA LYS A 107 -0.56 -0.16 -7.40
C LYS A 107 -0.88 -0.53 -5.95
N GLU A 108 -0.19 -1.51 -5.39
CA GLU A 108 -0.23 -1.81 -3.95
C GLU A 108 0.65 -0.84 -3.17
N ILE A 109 0.10 -0.25 -2.10
CA ILE A 109 0.83 0.60 -1.15
C ILE A 109 0.53 0.07 0.25
N ARG A 110 1.55 -0.04 1.09
CA ARG A 110 1.41 -0.56 2.46
C ARG A 110 1.34 0.57 3.47
N ALA A 111 0.35 0.51 4.36
CA ALA A 111 0.14 1.40 5.49
C ALA A 111 -0.37 0.62 6.71
N ASP A 112 0.20 -0.57 6.95
CA ASP A 112 -0.23 -1.59 7.91
C ASP A 112 -0.43 -1.08 9.36
N GLY A 113 0.28 -0.02 9.75
CA GLY A 113 0.20 0.54 11.11
C GLY A 113 -0.83 1.65 11.28
N LEU A 114 -1.59 2.00 10.24
CA LEU A 114 -2.52 3.14 10.24
C LEU A 114 -3.97 2.68 10.10
N SER A 115 -4.87 3.41 10.74
CA SER A 115 -6.32 3.27 10.55
C SER A 115 -6.79 4.04 9.32
N ILE A 116 -7.92 3.64 8.73
CA ILE A 116 -8.46 4.36 7.57
C ILE A 116 -8.91 5.78 7.96
N PRO A 117 -9.59 6.05 9.09
CA PRO A 117 -9.96 7.42 9.47
C PRO A 117 -8.75 8.37 9.57
N GLN A 118 -7.65 7.91 10.17
CA GLN A 118 -6.41 8.70 10.28
C GLN A 118 -5.82 9.01 8.91
N LEU A 119 -5.79 8.02 8.02
CA LEU A 119 -5.24 8.17 6.68
C LEU A 119 -6.15 9.02 5.78
N LEU A 120 -7.46 8.85 5.91
CA LEU A 120 -8.49 9.61 5.19
C LEU A 120 -8.39 11.10 5.54
N GLU A 121 -8.30 11.46 6.83
CA GLU A 121 -8.12 12.84 7.25
C GLU A 121 -6.86 13.48 6.62
N ALA A 122 -5.77 12.73 6.55
CA ALA A 122 -4.53 13.19 5.95
C ALA A 122 -4.63 13.34 4.42
N ILE A 123 -5.27 12.38 3.74
CA ILE A 123 -5.46 12.39 2.28
C ILE A 123 -6.36 13.56 1.87
N LEU A 124 -7.47 13.80 2.58
CA LEU A 124 -8.45 14.85 2.24
C LEU A 124 -7.88 16.27 2.37
N LYS A 125 -6.77 16.46 3.10
CA LYS A 125 -6.04 17.75 3.12
C LYS A 125 -5.36 18.08 1.79
N LEU A 126 -5.11 17.07 0.94
CA LEU A 126 -4.34 17.21 -0.31
C LEU A 126 -5.14 16.79 -1.56
N LEU A 127 -6.05 15.82 -1.41
CA LEU A 127 -6.79 15.22 -2.51
C LEU A 127 -8.16 15.91 -2.66
N PRO A 128 -8.40 16.71 -3.72
CA PRO A 128 -9.74 17.19 -4.02
C PRO A 128 -10.64 16.02 -4.41
N LEU A 129 -11.89 16.04 -3.95
CA LEU A 129 -12.89 15.05 -4.33
C LEU A 129 -13.66 15.47 -5.58
N ASP A 130 -14.09 14.50 -6.36
CA ASP A 130 -14.79 14.72 -7.62
C ASP A 130 -16.21 15.29 -7.41
N THR A 131 -16.43 16.53 -7.85
CA THR A 131 -17.73 17.21 -7.75
C THR A 131 -18.63 16.98 -8.97
N TYR A 132 -18.16 16.28 -10.00
CA TYR A 132 -18.94 15.96 -11.20
C TYR A 132 -19.73 14.64 -11.07
N VAL A 133 -19.52 13.91 -9.97
CA VAL A 133 -20.25 12.70 -9.62
C VAL A 133 -21.12 12.95 -8.39
N SER A 134 -22.20 12.19 -8.24
CA SER A 134 -23.09 12.30 -7.08
C SER A 134 -22.38 11.93 -5.76
N CYS A 135 -21.60 10.85 -5.81
CA CYS A 135 -20.88 10.29 -4.67
C CYS A 135 -19.40 10.05 -5.03
N PRO A 136 -18.47 10.93 -4.64
CA PRO A 136 -17.05 10.73 -4.89
C PRO A 136 -16.41 9.72 -3.92
N ALA A 137 -17.17 9.23 -2.95
CA ALA A 137 -16.74 8.26 -1.96
C ALA A 137 -17.70 7.08 -1.91
N ALA A 138 -17.15 5.85 -1.91
CA ALA A 138 -17.94 4.63 -1.93
C ALA A 138 -17.42 3.60 -0.91
N VAL A 139 -18.34 2.91 -0.23
CA VAL A 139 -18.07 1.82 0.71
C VAL A 139 -18.66 0.52 0.19
N MET A 140 -18.15 -0.60 0.69
CA MET A 140 -18.70 -1.92 0.39
C MET A 140 -19.97 -2.14 1.20
N ASP A 141 -21.08 -2.44 0.53
CA ASP A 141 -22.36 -2.74 1.16
C ASP A 141 -22.30 -4.06 1.97
N LEU A 142 -23.17 -4.16 2.97
CA LEU A 142 -23.32 -5.37 3.76
C LEU A 142 -23.94 -6.48 2.90
N VAL A 143 -23.46 -7.71 3.10
CA VAL A 143 -24.14 -8.89 2.56
C VAL A 143 -25.48 -9.10 3.27
N ASP A 144 -26.41 -9.81 2.62
CA ASP A 144 -27.79 -9.96 3.13
C ASP A 144 -27.85 -10.55 4.55
N SER A 145 -27.00 -11.51 4.88
CA SER A 145 -26.94 -12.08 6.23
C SER A 145 -26.56 -11.04 7.28
N ASP A 146 -25.71 -10.09 6.92
CA ASP A 146 -25.22 -9.04 7.80
C ASP A 146 -26.24 -7.90 7.95
N LYS A 147 -27.02 -7.65 6.90
CA LYS A 147 -28.20 -6.77 6.97
C LYS A 147 -29.28 -7.36 7.86
N GLN A 148 -29.60 -8.65 7.68
CA GLN A 148 -30.63 -9.34 8.46
C GLN A 148 -30.32 -9.39 9.96
N ARG A 149 -29.04 -9.55 10.33
CA ARG A 149 -28.61 -9.50 11.74
C ARG A 149 -28.49 -8.08 12.30
N GLY A 150 -28.71 -7.04 11.48
CA GLY A 150 -28.59 -5.64 11.90
C GLY A 150 -27.16 -5.25 12.29
N LEU A 151 -26.15 -5.71 11.56
CA LEU A 151 -24.75 -5.38 11.86
C LEU A 151 -24.54 -3.86 11.74
N ALA A 152 -24.06 -3.24 12.82
CA ALA A 152 -23.66 -1.85 12.80
C ALA A 152 -22.26 -1.68 12.19
N VAL A 153 -22.08 -0.61 11.39
CA VAL A 153 -20.81 -0.27 10.76
C VAL A 153 -20.39 1.16 11.16
N PRO A 154 -19.97 1.37 12.42
CA PRO A 154 -19.73 2.71 12.98
C PRO A 154 -18.60 3.48 12.27
N VAL A 155 -17.67 2.78 11.61
CA VAL A 155 -16.58 3.42 10.86
C VAL A 155 -17.09 4.27 9.70
N TRP A 156 -18.26 3.96 9.15
CA TRP A 156 -18.88 4.77 8.09
C TRP A 156 -19.28 6.16 8.57
N ASP A 157 -19.68 6.31 9.84
CA ASP A 157 -20.03 7.62 10.38
C ASP A 157 -18.79 8.49 10.59
N ALA A 158 -17.65 7.88 10.95
CA ALA A 158 -16.36 8.57 10.95
C ALA A 158 -15.98 9.05 9.54
N TYR A 159 -16.18 8.22 8.51
CA TYR A 159 -15.90 8.62 7.12
C TYR A 159 -16.79 9.78 6.68
N LYS A 160 -18.11 9.70 6.93
CA LYS A 160 -19.04 10.79 6.61
C LYS A 160 -18.63 12.10 7.30
N HIS A 161 -18.23 12.02 8.57
CA HIS A 161 -17.79 13.19 9.33
C HIS A 161 -16.54 13.84 8.70
N LEU A 162 -15.53 13.03 8.36
CA LEU A 162 -14.29 13.51 7.74
C LEU A 162 -14.53 14.09 6.35
N LEU A 163 -15.36 13.44 5.52
CA LEU A 163 -15.76 13.93 4.21
C LEU A 163 -16.50 15.27 4.31
N TYR A 164 -17.41 15.40 5.29
CA TYR A 164 -18.12 16.64 5.56
C TYR A 164 -17.16 17.77 5.96
N GLN A 165 -16.21 17.50 6.85
CA GLN A 165 -15.17 18.47 7.24
C GLN A 165 -14.28 18.90 6.07
N ALA A 166 -14.06 18.01 5.10
CA ALA A 166 -13.36 18.32 3.86
C ALA A 166 -14.22 19.04 2.80
N GLY A 167 -15.46 19.41 3.13
CA GLY A 167 -16.36 20.15 2.25
C GLY A 167 -17.19 19.29 1.29
N SER A 168 -17.15 17.96 1.41
CA SER A 168 -18.03 17.08 0.65
C SER A 168 -19.34 16.84 1.39
N GLN A 169 -20.45 17.26 0.80
CA GLN A 169 -21.80 17.03 1.33
C GLN A 169 -22.45 15.75 0.77
N SER A 170 -21.72 15.01 -0.07
CA SER A 170 -22.23 13.80 -0.70
C SER A 170 -22.39 12.66 0.30
N HIS A 171 -23.38 11.82 0.07
CA HIS A 171 -23.51 10.55 0.78
C HIS A 171 -22.43 9.56 0.32
N LEU A 172 -22.12 8.59 1.18
CA LEU A 172 -21.34 7.43 0.77
C LEU A 172 -22.18 6.57 -0.18
N GLU A 173 -21.65 6.26 -1.36
CA GLU A 173 -22.22 5.23 -2.22
C GLU A 173 -22.01 3.86 -1.58
N THR A 174 -23.06 3.06 -1.46
CA THR A 174 -22.97 1.66 -1.02
C THR A 174 -22.92 0.76 -2.25
N VAL A 175 -21.82 0.02 -2.41
CA VAL A 175 -21.57 -0.82 -3.58
C VAL A 175 -21.58 -2.29 -3.17
N GLU A 176 -22.33 -3.12 -3.90
CA GLU A 176 -22.33 -4.58 -3.68
C GLU A 176 -20.91 -5.15 -3.67
N ARG A 177 -20.64 -6.14 -2.81
CA ARG A 177 -19.31 -6.69 -2.55
C ARG A 177 -18.49 -7.04 -3.79
N PHE A 178 -19.06 -7.78 -4.74
CA PHE A 178 -18.33 -8.17 -5.94
C PHE A 178 -18.17 -7.00 -6.91
N ALA A 179 -19.18 -6.14 -7.04
CA ALA A 179 -19.05 -4.89 -7.79
C ALA A 179 -17.96 -3.97 -7.21
N PHE A 180 -17.79 -3.94 -5.88
CA PHE A 180 -16.73 -3.21 -5.22
C PHE A 180 -15.35 -3.77 -5.60
N TYR A 181 -15.17 -5.09 -5.63
CA TYR A 181 -13.93 -5.71 -6.12
C TYR A 181 -13.65 -5.38 -7.59
N GLU A 182 -14.65 -5.42 -8.46
CA GLU A 182 -14.50 -5.07 -9.87
C GLU A 182 -14.13 -3.60 -10.07
N ARG A 183 -14.65 -2.70 -9.23
CA ARG A 183 -14.26 -1.29 -9.21
C ARG A 183 -12.84 -1.11 -8.68
N ALA A 184 -12.48 -1.80 -7.60
CA ALA A 184 -11.14 -1.74 -7.01
C ALA A 184 -10.05 -2.20 -7.97
N LYS A 185 -10.29 -3.22 -8.80
CA LYS A 185 -9.36 -3.66 -9.87
C LYS A 185 -9.05 -2.57 -10.90
N LYS A 186 -9.92 -1.57 -11.05
CA LYS A 186 -9.76 -0.44 -11.99
C LYS A 186 -9.25 0.82 -11.32
N ALA A 187 -9.06 0.80 -10.00
CA ALA A 187 -8.50 1.92 -9.26
C ALA A 187 -7.06 2.20 -9.71
N TYR A 188 -6.58 3.40 -9.42
CA TYR A 188 -5.20 3.76 -9.68
C TYR A 188 -4.25 3.07 -8.68
N ALA A 189 -4.66 3.03 -7.40
CA ALA A 189 -3.91 2.37 -6.33
C ALA A 189 -4.82 1.86 -5.21
N ILE A 190 -4.30 0.91 -4.44
CA ILE A 190 -4.91 0.38 -3.22
C ILE A 190 -3.90 0.53 -2.09
N VAL A 191 -4.32 1.18 -1.01
CA VAL A 191 -3.56 1.30 0.23
C VAL A 191 -4.06 0.26 1.22
N ALA A 192 -3.26 -0.79 1.47
CA ALA A 192 -3.54 -1.79 2.48
C ALA A 192 -3.23 -1.22 3.86
N THR A 193 -4.24 -1.07 4.70
CA THR A 193 -4.13 -0.46 6.04
C THR A 193 -4.23 -1.50 7.15
N GLY A 194 -4.00 -1.06 8.40
CA GLY A 194 -4.25 -1.85 9.60
C GLY A 194 -5.68 -1.74 10.14
N GLU A 195 -6.62 -1.18 9.38
CA GLU A 195 -7.99 -0.99 9.82
C GLU A 195 -8.68 -2.33 10.10
N THR A 196 -9.22 -2.49 11.29
CA THR A 196 -9.83 -3.76 11.74
C THR A 196 -11.35 -3.72 11.71
N ALA A 197 -11.94 -2.53 11.51
CA ALA A 197 -13.39 -2.40 11.34
C ALA A 197 -13.88 -3.19 10.12
N LEU A 198 -14.94 -3.99 10.32
CA LEU A 198 -15.60 -4.70 9.23
C LEU A 198 -16.26 -3.71 8.27
N TYR A 199 -16.21 -4.02 6.97
CA TYR A 199 -16.70 -3.12 5.91
C TYR A 199 -16.02 -1.75 5.96
N GLY A 200 -14.74 -1.73 6.36
CA GLY A 200 -13.95 -0.50 6.49
C GLY A 200 -13.46 0.04 5.16
N ASN A 201 -13.52 -0.75 4.08
CA ASN A 201 -13.06 -0.35 2.75
C ASN A 201 -13.73 0.93 2.24
N LEU A 202 -12.93 1.83 1.70
CA LEU A 202 -13.38 3.11 1.15
C LEU A 202 -12.69 3.38 -0.19
N ILE A 203 -13.47 3.73 -1.21
CA ILE A 203 -12.98 4.24 -2.49
C ILE A 203 -13.16 5.75 -2.49
N LEU A 204 -12.14 6.48 -2.93
CA LEU A 204 -12.17 7.92 -3.15
C LEU A 204 -11.91 8.23 -4.62
N LYS A 205 -12.68 9.13 -5.21
CA LYS A 205 -12.51 9.61 -6.58
C LYS A 205 -11.92 11.01 -6.61
N LYS A 206 -10.80 11.18 -7.31
CA LYS A 206 -10.08 12.45 -7.41
C LYS A 206 -10.82 13.46 -8.29
N GLY A 207 -11.02 14.65 -7.76
CA GLY A 207 -11.62 15.79 -8.45
C GLY A 207 -10.62 16.69 -9.15
N VAL A 208 -11.04 17.94 -9.33
CA VAL A 208 -10.27 19.00 -9.99
C VAL A 208 -10.00 20.13 -9.00
N ILE A 209 -8.85 20.78 -9.11
CA ILE A 209 -8.58 22.06 -8.43
C ILE A 209 -8.73 23.17 -9.49
N PRO A 210 -9.68 24.10 -9.33
CA PRO A 210 -9.80 25.27 -10.19
C PRO A 210 -8.53 26.14 -10.15
N ALA A 211 -8.20 26.79 -11.26
CA ALA A 211 -6.97 27.59 -11.38
C ALA A 211 -6.92 28.72 -10.34
N GLU A 212 -8.07 29.24 -9.92
CA GLU A 212 -8.21 30.32 -8.94
C GLU A 212 -7.83 29.88 -7.51
N GLN A 213 -7.75 28.58 -7.25
CA GLN A 213 -7.37 28.00 -5.96
C GLN A 213 -5.90 27.56 -5.91
N LEU A 214 -5.17 27.68 -7.03
CA LEU A 214 -3.73 27.43 -7.06
C LEU A 214 -3.01 28.61 -6.40
N GLN A 215 -2.21 28.31 -5.38
CA GLN A 215 -1.36 29.29 -4.67
C GLN A 215 -0.06 29.56 -5.44
#